data_AF-A0A2G9MZW5-F1
#
_entry.id   AF-A0A2G9MZW5-F1
#
_cell.length_a   1.000
_cell.length_b   1.000
_cell.length_c   1.000
_cell.angle_alpha   90.00
_cell.angle_beta   90.00
_cell.angle_gamma   90.00
#
_symmetry.space_group_name_H-M   'P 1'
#
loop_
_entity.id
_entity.type
_entity.pdbx_description
1 polymer ?
#
loop_
_entity_poly.entity_id
_entity_poly.type
_entity_poly.pdbx_seq_one_letter_code
_entity_poly.pdbx_strand_id
1 'polypeptide(L)'
;MFGEFFSSPQLKAWVKGELYELGGSALMVALVAVLLVLFAAISQTLAGNEDFYSQPKLFLNIVKTKGIHNYVSLNMYEMLIGFFSTMRISLFLPMTPVNRLSLSLAPAIGTQMVSEANILITDFMGVAIGITAVQLLVLEFFEKTMLKLFLPIGILLRCFFLTRRLGTSLVVFALVAYFVFPASVMVMKEVWYNTQVTDYGDYMSIVELAQSDVTDTQTYLEEMQTSGQNAGEEAVARTGRDYTFGGFVDCGGQVQGALKNLFCSAWLFIAGTLDVLWIALGMIGKVITMVFTMMESLTDMRKLPIVFYFGALKSIGVMTQYLTFVVAGLVLEIIITITAYRSLAAALGGEVEIFGLSKLV
;
A
#
# COMPACT_ATOMS: atom_id res chain seq x y z
N MET A 1 33.42 45.66 17.51
CA MET A 1 33.53 45.46 18.97
C MET A 1 34.56 44.38 19.35
N PHE A 2 34.27 43.07 19.42
CA PHE A 2 35.29 42.08 19.83
C PHE A 2 36.51 41.98 18.88
N GLY A 3 36.32 42.08 17.57
CA GLY A 3 37.44 42.07 16.60
C GLY A 3 38.32 43.34 16.61
N GLU A 4 37.83 44.45 17.15
CA GLU A 4 38.66 45.65 17.40
C GLU A 4 39.46 45.50 18.69
N PHE A 5 38.88 44.82 19.69
CA PHE A 5 39.57 44.51 20.95
C PHE A 5 40.82 43.64 20.73
N PHE A 6 40.76 42.67 19.80
CA PHE A 6 41.90 41.80 19.50
C PHE A 6 42.82 42.28 18.37
N SER A 7 42.46 43.35 17.64
CA SER A 7 43.26 43.96 16.56
C SER A 7 43.84 43.01 15.50
N SER A 8 43.39 41.75 15.44
CA SER A 8 43.92 40.75 14.53
C SER A 8 43.21 40.87 13.16
N PRO A 9 43.94 41.09 12.05
CA PRO A 9 43.35 41.20 10.72
C PRO A 9 42.62 39.90 10.30
N GLN A 10 43.11 38.75 10.78
CA GLN A 10 42.55 37.43 10.51
C GLN A 10 41.15 37.26 11.10
N LEU A 11 40.93 37.71 12.34
CA LEU A 11 39.61 37.68 12.98
C LEU A 11 38.60 38.55 12.24
N LYS A 12 39.01 39.72 11.75
CA LYS A 12 38.12 40.59 10.96
C LYS A 12 37.74 39.96 9.62
N ALA A 13 38.67 39.32 8.92
CA ALA A 13 38.38 38.61 7.68
C ALA A 13 37.44 37.42 7.93
N TRP A 14 37.67 36.66 9.00
CA TRP A 14 36.83 35.55 9.40
C TRP A 14 35.40 36.00 9.75
N VAL A 15 35.24 37.05 10.57
CA VAL A 15 33.91 37.59 10.93
C VAL A 15 33.15 38.11 9.71
N LYS A 16 33.83 38.75 8.75
CA LYS A 16 33.19 39.19 7.50
C LYS A 16 32.68 37.99 6.70
N GLY A 17 33.49 36.94 6.57
CA GLY A 17 33.08 35.68 5.93
C GLY A 17 31.85 35.08 6.60
N GLU A 18 31.86 35.01 7.94
CA GLU A 18 30.74 34.43 8.70
C GLU A 18 29.46 35.28 8.59
N LEU A 19 29.57 36.61 8.52
CA LEU A 19 28.42 37.49 8.32
C LEU A 19 27.79 37.30 6.93
N TYR A 20 28.60 37.14 5.87
CA TYR A 20 28.09 36.82 4.53
C TYR A 20 27.37 35.48 4.49
N GLU A 21 27.89 34.47 5.18
CA GLU A 21 27.30 33.13 5.29
C GLU A 21 26.00 33.12 6.09
N LEU A 22 25.93 33.90 7.17
CA LEU A 22 24.71 34.10 7.94
C LEU A 22 23.63 34.81 7.11
N GLY A 23 24.02 35.82 6.33
CA GLY A 23 23.14 36.47 5.35
C GLY A 23 22.64 35.50 4.27
N GLY A 24 23.52 34.67 3.72
CA GLY A 24 23.15 33.63 2.76
C GLY A 24 22.19 32.58 3.34
N SER A 25 22.34 32.24 4.61
CA SER A 25 21.44 31.32 5.32
C SER A 25 20.06 31.94 5.57
N ALA A 26 19.99 33.21 5.93
CA ALA A 26 18.71 33.94 6.05
C ALA A 26 17.98 34.01 4.71
N LEU A 27 18.70 34.29 3.62
CA LEU A 27 18.14 34.31 2.27
C LEU A 27 17.64 32.92 1.84
N MET A 28 18.37 31.85 2.18
CA MET A 28 17.89 30.49 1.94
C MET A 28 16.59 30.22 2.69
N VAL A 29 16.48 30.58 3.97
CA VAL A 29 15.24 30.37 4.74
C VAL A 29 14.06 31.10 4.11
N ALA A 30 14.27 32.33 3.64
CA ALA A 30 13.25 33.08 2.91
C ALA A 30 12.85 32.38 1.59
N LEU A 31 13.81 31.87 0.82
CA LEU A 31 13.56 31.13 -0.41
C LEU A 31 12.81 29.82 -0.13
N VAL A 32 13.20 29.09 0.90
CA VAL A 32 12.50 27.87 1.35
C VAL A 32 11.06 28.21 1.74
N ALA A 33 10.81 29.29 2.47
CA ALA A 33 9.45 29.71 2.82
C ALA A 33 8.60 30.01 1.57
N VAL A 34 9.17 30.67 0.55
CA VAL A 34 8.49 30.90 -0.74
C VAL A 34 8.20 29.57 -1.45
N LEU A 35 9.17 28.64 -1.48
CA LEU A 35 8.97 27.31 -2.04
C LEU A 35 7.89 26.53 -1.31
N LEU A 36 7.80 26.61 0.02
CA LEU A 36 6.74 25.96 0.79
C LEU A 36 5.35 26.43 0.35
N VAL A 37 5.18 27.74 0.13
CA VAL A 37 3.91 28.31 -0.34
C VAL A 37 3.60 27.86 -1.77
N LEU A 38 4.60 27.87 -2.67
CA LEU A 38 4.42 27.41 -4.04
C LEU A 38 4.07 25.93 -4.11
N PHE A 39 4.78 25.09 -3.36
CA PHE A 39 4.50 23.66 -3.30
C PHE A 39 3.13 23.38 -2.68
N ALA A 40 2.72 24.10 -1.64
CA ALA A 40 1.38 23.98 -1.08
C ALA A 40 0.30 24.29 -2.13
N ALA A 41 0.49 25.33 -2.94
CA ALA A 41 -0.46 25.69 -4.01
C ALA A 41 -0.54 24.63 -5.12
N ILE A 42 0.61 24.11 -5.58
CA ILE A 42 0.67 23.03 -6.58
C ILE A 42 0.01 21.76 -6.03
N SER A 43 0.34 21.43 -4.78
CA SER A 43 -0.22 20.30 -4.04
C SER A 43 -1.76 20.38 -3.96
N GLN A 44 -2.31 21.52 -3.57
CA GLN A 44 -3.76 21.72 -3.48
C GLN A 44 -4.43 21.55 -4.84
N THR A 45 -3.79 22.03 -5.90
CA THR A 45 -4.28 21.89 -7.28
C THR A 45 -4.29 20.42 -7.72
N LEU A 46 -3.27 19.64 -7.36
CA LEU A 46 -3.18 18.22 -7.70
C LEU A 46 -4.12 17.35 -6.84
N ALA A 47 -4.24 17.65 -5.56
CA ALA A 47 -5.05 16.85 -4.64
C ALA A 47 -6.57 17.11 -4.78
N GLY A 48 -6.95 18.28 -5.32
CA GLY A 48 -8.34 18.71 -5.40
C GLY A 48 -9.00 18.93 -4.03
N ASN A 49 -8.23 18.90 -2.95
CA ASN A 49 -8.70 19.01 -1.57
C ASN A 49 -7.70 19.81 -0.72
N GLU A 50 -8.15 20.35 0.42
CA GLU A 50 -7.33 21.22 1.28
C GLU A 50 -6.10 20.48 1.87
N ASP A 51 -6.23 19.19 2.15
CA ASP A 51 -5.19 18.38 2.78
C ASP A 51 -4.40 17.52 1.80
N PHE A 52 -3.17 17.95 1.50
CA PHE A 52 -2.23 17.24 0.62
C PHE A 52 -1.95 15.79 1.02
N TYR A 53 -1.91 15.52 2.33
CA TYR A 53 -1.57 14.22 2.88
C TYR A 53 -2.76 13.28 3.02
N SER A 54 -3.99 13.79 2.95
CA SER A 54 -5.20 12.97 3.12
C SER A 54 -5.36 11.98 1.97
N GLN A 55 -5.18 12.46 0.75
CA GLN A 55 -5.41 11.71 -0.48
C GLN A 55 -4.38 10.57 -0.72
N PRO A 56 -3.06 10.74 -0.49
CA PRO A 56 -2.10 9.64 -0.61
C PRO A 56 -2.34 8.58 0.47
N LYS A 57 -2.70 8.99 1.70
CA LYS A 57 -3.07 8.06 2.78
C LYS A 57 -4.31 7.25 2.39
N LEU A 58 -5.33 7.92 1.85
CA LEU A 58 -6.54 7.26 1.40
C LEU A 58 -6.22 6.24 0.30
N PHE A 59 -5.44 6.62 -0.70
CA PHE A 59 -5.00 5.72 -1.77
C PHE A 59 -4.26 4.50 -1.22
N LEU A 60 -3.23 4.68 -0.39
CA LEU A 60 -2.48 3.57 0.18
C LEU A 60 -3.36 2.67 1.08
N ASN A 61 -4.32 3.23 1.81
CA ASN A 61 -5.30 2.45 2.57
C ASN A 61 -6.23 1.63 1.67
N ILE A 62 -6.67 2.17 0.54
CA ILE A 62 -7.45 1.44 -0.47
C ILE A 62 -6.61 0.29 -1.04
N VAL A 63 -5.38 0.57 -1.46
CA VAL A 63 -4.46 -0.45 -2.00
C VAL A 63 -4.21 -1.55 -0.98
N LYS A 64 -3.93 -1.21 0.29
CA LYS A 64 -3.75 -2.15 1.39
C LYS A 64 -4.99 -3.00 1.64
N THR A 65 -6.16 -2.39 1.72
CA THR A 65 -7.43 -3.10 1.97
C THR A 65 -7.75 -4.07 0.85
N LYS A 66 -7.51 -3.65 -0.40
CA LYS A 66 -7.65 -4.50 -1.58
C LYS A 66 -6.65 -5.66 -1.56
N GLY A 67 -5.40 -5.40 -1.17
CA GLY A 67 -4.39 -6.43 -0.97
C GLY A 67 -4.83 -7.47 0.07
N ILE A 68 -5.40 -7.05 1.20
CA ILE A 68 -5.94 -7.95 2.23
C ILE A 68 -7.08 -8.81 1.68
N HIS A 69 -8.04 -8.21 0.96
CA HIS A 69 -9.14 -8.98 0.35
C HIS A 69 -8.62 -10.04 -0.63
N ASN A 70 -7.66 -9.65 -1.47
CA ASN A 70 -6.99 -10.52 -2.43
C ASN A 70 -6.22 -11.67 -1.74
N TYR A 71 -5.49 -11.36 -0.67
CA TYR A 71 -4.77 -12.33 0.14
C TYR A 71 -5.71 -13.36 0.78
N VAL A 72 -6.85 -12.93 1.33
CA VAL A 72 -7.80 -13.88 1.92
C VAL A 72 -8.46 -14.73 0.85
N SER A 73 -8.80 -14.15 -0.30
CA SER A 73 -9.34 -14.91 -1.43
C SER A 73 -8.36 -15.98 -1.92
N LEU A 74 -7.06 -15.67 -2.05
CA LEU A 74 -6.04 -16.65 -2.41
C LEU A 74 -5.90 -17.78 -1.39
N ASN A 75 -5.93 -17.45 -0.09
CA ASN A 75 -5.91 -18.47 0.98
C ASN A 75 -7.14 -19.37 0.95
N MET A 76 -8.32 -18.84 0.59
CA MET A 76 -9.51 -19.65 0.40
C MET A 76 -9.35 -20.63 -0.78
N TYR A 77 -8.80 -20.17 -1.91
CA TYR A 77 -8.48 -21.06 -3.03
C TYR A 77 -7.45 -22.12 -2.63
N GLU A 78 -6.44 -21.75 -1.86
CA GLU A 78 -5.44 -22.68 -1.35
C GLU A 78 -6.07 -23.76 -0.47
N MET A 79 -6.95 -23.38 0.45
CA MET A 79 -7.65 -24.33 1.32
C MET A 79 -8.48 -25.33 0.49
N LEU A 80 -9.18 -24.85 -0.54
CA LEU A 80 -9.97 -25.71 -1.41
C LEU A 80 -9.09 -26.62 -2.27
N ILE A 81 -8.08 -26.08 -2.97
CA ILE A 81 -7.16 -26.85 -3.80
C ILE A 81 -6.36 -27.86 -2.95
N GLY A 82 -5.94 -27.46 -1.76
CA GLY A 82 -5.28 -28.29 -0.77
C GLY A 82 -6.18 -29.44 -0.29
N PHE A 83 -7.45 -29.16 -0.03
CA PHE A 83 -8.43 -30.19 0.30
C PHE A 83 -8.60 -31.20 -0.85
N PHE A 84 -8.84 -30.73 -2.08
CA PHE A 84 -9.03 -31.63 -3.22
C PHE A 84 -7.77 -32.40 -3.63
N SER A 85 -6.58 -31.80 -3.48
CA SER A 85 -5.30 -32.48 -3.78
C SER A 85 -4.95 -33.56 -2.77
N THR A 86 -5.39 -33.41 -1.51
CA THR A 86 -5.17 -34.40 -0.45
C THR A 86 -6.25 -35.48 -0.38
N MET A 87 -7.42 -35.27 -1.00
CA MET A 87 -8.45 -36.30 -1.14
C MET A 87 -7.92 -37.52 -1.91
N ARG A 88 -7.64 -38.61 -1.18
CA ARG A 88 -7.28 -39.91 -1.73
C ARG A 88 -8.44 -40.87 -1.54
N ILE A 89 -9.00 -41.36 -2.64
CA ILE A 89 -10.00 -42.42 -2.61
C ILE A 89 -9.23 -43.73 -2.65
N SER A 90 -9.16 -44.42 -1.52
CA SER A 90 -8.58 -45.75 -1.43
C SER A 90 -9.69 -46.81 -1.50
N LEU A 91 -9.69 -47.59 -2.58
CA LEU A 91 -10.56 -48.75 -2.72
C LEU A 91 -9.79 -49.97 -2.25
N PHE A 92 -10.21 -50.52 -1.11
CA PHE A 92 -9.71 -51.80 -0.60
C PHE A 92 -10.53 -52.92 -1.23
N LEU A 93 -9.93 -53.66 -2.17
CA LEU A 93 -10.58 -54.85 -2.72
C LEU A 93 -10.39 -56.02 -1.74
N PRO A 94 -11.47 -56.65 -1.26
CA PRO A 94 -11.35 -57.82 -0.40
C PRO A 94 -10.94 -59.03 -1.23
N MET A 95 -9.64 -59.22 -1.47
CA MET A 95 -9.11 -60.41 -2.12
C MET A 95 -8.12 -61.13 -1.23
N THR A 96 -8.61 -62.12 -0.48
CA THR A 96 -7.83 -63.12 0.29
C THR A 96 -6.88 -62.55 1.37
N PRO A 97 -6.58 -63.30 2.44
CA PRO A 97 -5.76 -62.81 3.55
C PRO A 97 -4.28 -62.51 3.18
N VAL A 98 -3.84 -62.83 1.96
CA VAL A 98 -2.43 -62.79 1.56
C VAL A 98 -2.08 -61.61 0.62
N ASN A 99 -3.07 -60.92 0.02
CA ASN A 99 -2.78 -59.81 -0.88
C ASN A 99 -3.87 -58.72 -0.85
N ARG A 100 -3.64 -57.65 -0.08
CA ARG A 100 -4.50 -56.47 -0.12
C ARG A 100 -4.07 -55.57 -1.27
N LEU A 101 -4.76 -55.67 -2.41
CA LEU A 101 -4.61 -54.70 -3.48
C LEU A 101 -5.36 -53.42 -3.08
N SER A 102 -4.63 -52.33 -2.83
CA SER A 102 -5.19 -51.00 -2.62
C SER A 102 -5.05 -50.17 -3.89
N LEU A 103 -6.18 -49.79 -4.50
CA LEU A 103 -6.17 -48.80 -5.56
C LEU A 103 -6.37 -47.43 -4.92
N SER A 104 -5.35 -46.57 -4.97
CA SER A 104 -5.43 -45.18 -4.48
C SER A 104 -5.55 -44.25 -5.68
N LEU A 105 -6.71 -43.63 -5.85
CA LEU A 105 -6.93 -42.58 -6.85
C LEU A 105 -6.80 -41.22 -6.18
N ALA A 106 -5.92 -40.38 -6.74
CA ALA A 106 -5.77 -38.97 -6.40
C ALA A 106 -6.29 -38.16 -7.60
N PRO A 107 -7.61 -37.89 -7.68
CA PRO A 107 -8.22 -37.31 -8.87
C PRO A 107 -7.66 -35.92 -9.23
N ALA A 108 -7.06 -35.22 -8.25
CA ALA A 108 -6.50 -33.89 -8.41
C ALA A 108 -4.97 -33.84 -8.33
N ILE A 109 -4.25 -34.92 -8.62
CA ILE A 109 -2.77 -34.91 -8.55
C ILE A 109 -2.13 -33.81 -9.42
N GLY A 110 -2.79 -33.44 -10.53
CA GLY A 110 -2.33 -32.37 -11.42
C GLY A 110 -2.49 -30.95 -10.85
N THR A 111 -3.29 -30.74 -9.79
CA THR A 111 -3.47 -29.42 -9.19
C THR A 111 -2.34 -29.03 -8.24
N GLN A 112 -1.43 -29.96 -7.92
CA GLN A 112 -0.32 -29.69 -7.01
C GLN A 112 0.57 -28.52 -7.50
N MET A 113 0.87 -28.46 -8.79
CA MET A 113 1.66 -27.35 -9.35
C MET A 113 0.96 -26.00 -9.20
N VAL A 114 -0.37 -25.98 -9.35
CA VAL A 114 -1.18 -24.76 -9.15
C VAL A 114 -1.21 -24.37 -7.68
N SER A 115 -1.30 -25.36 -6.77
CA SER A 115 -1.23 -25.12 -5.33
C SER A 115 0.10 -24.50 -4.92
N GLU A 116 1.22 -25.02 -5.41
CA GLU A 116 2.56 -24.48 -5.12
C GLU A 116 2.71 -23.05 -5.67
N ALA A 117 2.21 -22.78 -6.88
CA ALA A 117 2.19 -21.43 -7.43
C ALA A 117 1.30 -20.47 -6.62
N ASN A 118 0.14 -20.93 -6.15
CA ASN A 118 -0.77 -20.15 -5.33
C ASN A 118 -0.13 -19.78 -3.99
N ILE A 119 0.52 -20.74 -3.31
CA ILE A 119 1.26 -20.50 -2.05
C ILE A 119 2.30 -19.39 -2.26
N LEU A 120 3.12 -19.51 -3.30
CA LEU A 120 4.16 -18.53 -3.60
C LEU A 120 3.58 -17.11 -3.80
N ILE A 121 2.47 -17.01 -4.53
CA ILE A 121 1.81 -15.72 -4.79
C ILE A 121 1.16 -15.16 -3.52
N THR A 122 0.57 -16.01 -2.68
CA THR A 122 0.03 -15.64 -1.38
C THR A 122 1.12 -15.03 -0.49
N ASP A 123 2.31 -15.65 -0.43
CA ASP A 123 3.45 -15.13 0.33
C ASP A 123 3.89 -13.75 -0.17
N PHE A 124 4.03 -13.59 -1.49
CA PHE A 124 4.38 -12.30 -2.09
C PHE A 124 3.31 -11.23 -1.85
N MET A 125 2.03 -11.61 -1.88
CA MET A 125 0.92 -10.71 -1.55
C MET A 125 1.01 -10.25 -0.10
N GLY A 126 1.36 -11.13 0.84
CA GLY A 126 1.62 -10.78 2.24
C GLY A 126 2.73 -9.73 2.38
N VAL A 127 3.84 -9.90 1.65
CA VAL A 127 4.94 -8.93 1.59
C VAL A 127 4.48 -7.59 1.00
N ALA A 128 3.69 -7.59 -0.07
CA ALA A 128 3.15 -6.38 -0.68
C ALA A 128 2.23 -5.58 0.27
N ILE A 129 1.39 -6.27 1.05
CA ILE A 129 0.59 -5.63 2.11
C ILE A 129 1.49 -5.02 3.18
N GLY A 130 2.56 -5.73 3.56
CA GLY A 130 3.56 -5.22 4.51
C GLY A 130 4.24 -3.95 4.02
N ILE A 131 4.66 -3.93 2.75
CA ILE A 131 5.28 -2.79 2.09
C ILE A 131 4.34 -1.57 2.09
N THR A 132 3.09 -1.75 1.69
CA THR A 132 2.10 -0.66 1.64
C THR A 132 1.77 -0.12 3.04
N ALA A 133 1.76 -0.99 4.06
CA ALA A 133 1.63 -0.56 5.46
C ALA A 133 2.84 0.27 5.94
N VAL A 134 4.06 -0.11 5.54
CA VAL A 134 5.27 0.68 5.84
C VAL A 134 5.23 2.03 5.12
N GLN A 135 4.79 2.09 3.87
CA GLN A 135 4.63 3.37 3.14
C GLN A 135 3.66 4.32 3.88
N LEU A 136 2.53 3.80 4.39
CA LEU A 136 1.60 4.59 5.21
C LEU A 136 2.27 5.15 6.47
N LEU A 137 3.02 4.32 7.19
CA LEU A 137 3.72 4.74 8.40
C LEU A 137 4.80 5.79 8.09
N VAL A 138 5.57 5.59 7.02
CA VAL A 138 6.58 6.55 6.54
C VAL A 138 5.92 7.89 6.19
N LEU A 139 4.77 7.86 5.54
CA LEU A 139 4.05 9.06 5.15
C LEU A 139 3.50 9.84 6.36
N GLU A 140 2.98 9.15 7.38
CA GLU A 140 2.61 9.77 8.67
C GLU A 140 3.82 10.34 9.43
N PHE A 141 4.94 9.64 9.39
CA PHE A 141 6.18 10.11 9.98
C PHE A 141 6.69 11.37 9.27
N PHE A 142 6.64 11.41 7.93
CA PHE A 142 7.05 12.58 7.16
C PHE A 142 6.20 13.81 7.45
N GLU A 143 4.88 13.65 7.50
CA GLU A 143 3.94 14.71 7.85
C GLU A 143 4.23 15.32 9.24
N LYS A 144 4.45 14.47 10.24
CA LYS A 144 4.59 14.92 11.64
C LYS A 144 6.00 15.41 11.97
N THR A 145 7.04 14.85 11.36
CA THR A 145 8.42 15.02 11.82
C THR A 145 9.28 15.86 10.87
N MET A 146 9.10 15.80 9.55
CA MET A 146 10.07 16.41 8.62
C MET A 146 10.13 17.93 8.71
N LEU A 147 8.98 18.62 8.66
CA LEU A 147 8.99 20.08 8.76
C LEU A 147 9.18 20.58 10.21
N LYS A 148 8.67 19.85 11.21
CA LYS A 148 8.72 20.30 12.61
C LYS A 148 10.08 20.09 13.26
N LEU A 149 10.75 18.98 12.95
CA LEU A 149 11.99 18.57 13.61
C LEU A 149 13.20 18.73 12.68
N PHE A 150 13.15 18.18 11.47
CA PHE A 150 14.31 18.17 10.59
C PHE A 150 14.61 19.56 10.02
N LEU A 151 13.60 20.33 9.59
CA LEU A 151 13.84 21.66 9.03
C LEU A 151 14.57 22.62 10.01
N PRO A 152 14.15 22.79 11.29
CA PRO A 152 14.88 23.65 12.23
C PRO A 152 16.28 23.14 12.54
N ILE A 153 16.45 21.81 12.69
CA ILE A 153 17.77 21.20 12.93
C ILE A 153 18.69 21.47 11.74
N GLY A 154 18.20 21.35 10.51
CA GLY A 154 18.98 21.61 9.29
C GLY A 154 19.44 23.06 9.19
N ILE A 155 18.54 24.00 9.50
CA ILE A 155 18.86 25.43 9.55
C ILE A 155 19.90 25.72 10.65
N LEU A 156 19.74 25.13 11.83
CA LEU A 156 20.68 25.29 12.95
C LEU A 156 22.07 24.73 12.59
N LEU A 157 22.14 23.54 12.00
CA LEU A 157 23.40 22.92 11.58
C LEU A 157 24.09 23.70 10.46
N ARG A 158 23.34 24.46 9.67
CA ARG A 158 23.90 25.35 8.65
C ARG A 158 24.67 26.54 9.25
N CYS A 159 24.30 26.98 10.46
CA CYS A 159 24.98 28.07 11.16
C CYS A 159 26.40 27.70 11.63
N PHE A 160 26.79 26.43 11.63
CA PHE A 160 28.12 26.00 12.03
C PHE A 160 28.97 25.66 10.81
N PHE A 161 30.21 26.18 10.76
CA PHE A 161 31.13 25.97 9.64
C PHE A 161 31.37 24.49 9.31
N LEU A 162 31.54 23.63 10.34
CA LEU A 162 31.85 22.21 10.13
C LEU A 162 30.65 21.41 9.60
N THR A 163 29.42 21.72 10.04
CA THR A 163 28.21 20.97 9.67
C THR A 163 27.39 21.64 8.57
N ARG A 164 27.91 22.69 7.93
CA ARG A 164 27.16 23.52 6.96
C ARG A 164 26.58 22.72 5.79
N ARG A 165 27.39 21.81 5.23
CA ARG A 165 26.97 20.94 4.13
C ARG A 165 25.88 19.97 4.56
N LEU A 166 26.06 19.35 5.73
CA LEU A 166 25.10 18.43 6.33
C LEU A 166 23.77 19.15 6.64
N GLY A 167 23.82 20.38 7.16
CA GLY A 167 22.64 21.21 7.39
C GLY A 167 21.83 21.42 6.11
N THR A 168 22.50 21.76 5.00
CA THR A 168 21.86 21.90 3.68
C THR A 168 21.23 20.60 3.19
N SER A 169 21.95 19.49 3.27
CA SER A 169 21.45 18.17 2.87
C SER A 169 20.23 17.75 3.72
N LEU A 170 20.21 18.10 5.00
CA LEU A 170 19.09 17.81 5.90
C LEU A 170 17.86 18.69 5.60
N VAL A 171 18.06 19.97 5.27
CA VAL A 171 16.98 20.84 4.79
C VAL A 171 16.37 20.29 3.49
N VAL A 172 17.22 19.91 2.52
CA VAL A 172 16.77 19.32 1.26
C VAL A 172 15.99 18.04 1.50
N PHE A 173 16.51 17.15 2.35
CA PHE A 173 15.85 15.89 2.69
C PHE A 173 14.46 16.13 3.29
N ALA A 174 14.34 17.06 4.23
CA ALA A 174 13.04 17.41 4.83
C ALA A 174 12.03 17.92 3.79
N LEU A 175 12.47 18.76 2.84
CA LEU A 175 11.62 19.26 1.76
C LEU A 175 11.20 18.14 0.80
N VAL A 176 12.13 17.29 0.38
CA VAL A 176 11.83 16.19 -0.56
C VAL A 176 10.90 15.17 0.08
N ALA A 177 11.19 14.74 1.31
CA ALA A 177 10.35 13.81 2.04
C ALA A 177 8.95 14.37 2.28
N TYR A 178 8.84 15.69 2.54
CA TYR A 178 7.53 16.30 2.80
C TYR A 178 6.71 16.58 1.53
N PHE A 179 7.32 16.93 0.40
CA PHE A 179 6.57 17.30 -0.81
C PHE A 179 6.63 16.25 -1.91
N VAL A 180 7.81 15.74 -2.20
CA VAL A 180 8.02 14.86 -3.36
C VAL A 180 7.50 13.46 -3.10
N PHE A 181 7.71 12.93 -1.89
CA PHE A 181 7.26 11.58 -1.55
C PHE A 181 5.72 11.42 -1.68
N PRO A 182 4.87 12.20 -1.00
CA PRO A 182 3.42 12.13 -1.20
C PRO A 182 2.97 12.44 -2.63
N ALA A 183 3.66 13.33 -3.35
CA ALA A 183 3.38 13.58 -4.77
C ALA A 183 3.69 12.35 -5.64
N SER A 184 4.74 11.58 -5.33
CA SER A 184 5.06 10.35 -6.07
C SER A 184 4.01 9.27 -5.87
N VAL A 185 3.44 9.13 -4.66
CA VAL A 185 2.31 8.25 -4.38
C VAL A 185 1.06 8.69 -5.17
N MET A 186 0.85 9.99 -5.39
CA MET A 186 -0.24 10.50 -6.24
C MET A 186 -0.06 10.15 -7.70
N VAL A 187 1.16 10.29 -8.22
CA VAL A 187 1.44 9.84 -9.59
C VAL A 187 1.11 8.35 -9.70
N MET A 188 1.44 7.56 -8.68
CA MET A 188 1.08 6.15 -8.65
C MET A 188 -0.43 5.92 -8.63
N LYS A 189 -1.19 6.72 -7.88
CA LYS A 189 -2.66 6.71 -7.91
C LYS A 189 -3.20 6.86 -9.34
N GLU A 190 -2.70 7.83 -10.10
CA GLU A 190 -3.15 8.05 -11.48
C GLU A 190 -2.79 6.90 -12.42
N VAL A 191 -1.59 6.31 -12.25
CA VAL A 191 -1.22 5.11 -13.02
C VAL A 191 -2.14 3.93 -12.66
N TRP A 192 -2.46 3.75 -11.37
CA TRP A 192 -3.36 2.70 -10.90
C TRP A 192 -4.74 2.82 -11.53
N TYR A 193 -5.38 3.99 -11.41
CA TYR A 193 -6.74 4.18 -11.91
C TYR A 193 -6.82 3.93 -13.41
N ASN A 194 -5.85 4.42 -14.19
CA ASN A 194 -5.83 4.18 -15.63
C ASN A 194 -5.66 2.70 -15.99
N THR A 195 -4.91 1.93 -15.19
CA THR A 195 -4.77 0.48 -15.41
C THR A 195 -5.98 -0.34 -14.93
N GLN A 196 -6.73 0.12 -13.92
CA GLN A 196 -7.84 -0.66 -13.34
C GLN A 196 -9.19 -0.44 -14.00
N VAL A 197 -9.38 0.64 -14.75
CA VAL A 197 -10.63 0.88 -15.50
C VAL A 197 -10.88 -0.21 -16.56
N THR A 198 -9.88 -1.01 -16.90
CA THR A 198 -10.00 -2.07 -17.91
C THR A 198 -10.30 -3.49 -17.39
N ASP A 199 -10.18 -3.80 -16.08
CA ASP A 199 -10.06 -5.23 -15.67
C ASP A 199 -10.73 -5.65 -14.34
N TYR A 200 -11.72 -4.91 -13.82
CA TYR A 200 -12.53 -5.37 -12.65
C TYR A 200 -13.83 -6.10 -13.00
N GLY A 201 -13.93 -6.52 -14.26
CA GLY A 201 -14.85 -7.57 -14.68
C GLY A 201 -14.43 -8.93 -14.10
N ASP A 202 -14.92 -9.18 -12.89
CA ASP A 202 -15.75 -10.35 -12.66
C ASP A 202 -15.05 -11.62 -12.12
N TYR A 203 -14.98 -11.73 -10.78
CA TYR A 203 -14.75 -13.03 -10.13
C TYR A 203 -16.04 -13.87 -10.04
N MET A 204 -17.22 -13.28 -10.29
CA MET A 204 -18.49 -14.00 -10.45
C MET A 204 -18.58 -14.68 -11.83
N SER A 205 -17.89 -14.16 -12.85
CA SER A 205 -17.85 -14.78 -14.21
C SER A 205 -17.34 -16.21 -14.20
N ILE A 206 -16.49 -16.60 -13.24
CA ILE A 206 -15.99 -17.98 -13.16
C ILE A 206 -17.05 -18.90 -12.53
N VAL A 207 -17.81 -18.38 -11.57
CA VAL A 207 -18.95 -19.07 -10.96
C VAL A 207 -20.09 -19.20 -11.97
N GLU A 208 -20.25 -18.24 -12.89
CA GLU A 208 -21.27 -18.24 -13.94
C GLU A 208 -20.87 -18.95 -15.23
N LEU A 209 -19.58 -19.03 -15.58
CA LEU A 209 -19.09 -19.92 -16.65
C LEU A 209 -19.41 -21.40 -16.37
N ALA A 210 -19.61 -21.76 -15.10
CA ALA A 210 -20.06 -23.09 -14.70
C ALA A 210 -21.58 -23.28 -14.85
N GLN A 211 -22.37 -22.19 -14.88
CA GLN A 211 -23.84 -22.20 -14.88
C GLN A 211 -24.50 -21.71 -16.18
N SER A 212 -23.83 -20.94 -17.05
CA SER A 212 -24.46 -20.34 -18.25
C SER A 212 -24.32 -21.21 -19.51
N ASP A 213 -25.45 -21.48 -20.17
CA ASP A 213 -25.48 -21.89 -21.57
C ASP A 213 -24.90 -20.75 -22.43
N VAL A 214 -24.04 -21.10 -23.40
CA VAL A 214 -22.98 -20.25 -24.01
C VAL A 214 -23.46 -18.98 -24.75
N THR A 215 -24.76 -18.72 -24.88
CA THR A 215 -25.29 -17.67 -25.77
C THR A 215 -25.56 -16.30 -25.15
N ASP A 216 -25.72 -16.17 -23.82
CA ASP A 216 -26.05 -14.87 -23.16
C ASP A 216 -24.92 -14.27 -22.30
N THR A 217 -23.74 -14.88 -22.34
CA THR A 217 -22.58 -14.54 -21.52
C THR A 217 -22.15 -13.07 -21.64
N GLN A 218 -22.43 -12.42 -22.79
CA GLN A 218 -21.95 -11.09 -23.11
C GLN A 218 -22.82 -9.98 -22.51
N THR A 219 -24.15 -10.11 -22.56
CA THR A 219 -25.10 -9.18 -21.92
C THR A 219 -25.02 -9.27 -20.40
N TYR A 220 -24.75 -10.46 -19.87
CA TYR A 220 -24.54 -10.68 -18.44
C TYR A 220 -23.21 -10.08 -17.94
N LEU A 221 -22.13 -10.19 -18.72
CA LEU A 221 -20.86 -9.52 -18.45
C LEU A 221 -21.03 -8.00 -18.36
N GLU A 222 -21.85 -7.40 -19.23
CA GLU A 222 -22.18 -5.97 -19.19
C GLU A 222 -22.98 -5.61 -17.93
N GLU A 223 -23.98 -6.41 -17.53
CA GLU A 223 -24.72 -6.18 -16.27
C GLU A 223 -23.85 -6.34 -15.02
N MET A 224 -22.96 -7.34 -14.99
CA MET A 224 -21.99 -7.57 -13.90
C MET A 224 -20.98 -6.44 -13.80
N GLN A 225 -20.45 -5.97 -14.93
CA GLN A 225 -19.52 -4.85 -14.96
C GLN A 225 -20.19 -3.57 -14.48
N THR A 226 -21.46 -3.36 -14.88
CA THR A 226 -22.27 -2.22 -14.42
C THR A 226 -22.61 -2.33 -12.94
N SER A 227 -22.95 -3.52 -12.45
CA SER A 227 -23.26 -3.78 -11.03
C SER A 227 -22.01 -3.67 -10.15
N GLY A 228 -20.87 -4.15 -10.62
CA GLY A 228 -19.57 -4.01 -9.96
C GLY A 228 -19.07 -2.58 -9.94
N GLN A 229 -19.28 -1.82 -11.02
CA GLN A 229 -19.04 -0.38 -11.05
C GLN A 229 -19.95 0.35 -10.07
N ASN A 230 -21.26 0.06 -10.07
CA ASN A 230 -22.21 0.67 -9.14
C ASN A 230 -21.90 0.32 -7.68
N ALA A 231 -21.53 -0.93 -7.37
CA ALA A 231 -21.13 -1.34 -6.03
C ALA A 231 -19.76 -0.75 -5.62
N GLY A 232 -18.85 -0.59 -6.59
CA GLY A 232 -17.57 0.09 -6.40
C GLY A 232 -17.76 1.58 -6.15
N GLU A 233 -18.63 2.24 -6.92
CA GLU A 233 -19.03 3.63 -6.72
C GLU A 233 -19.82 3.81 -5.42
N GLU A 234 -20.66 2.84 -5.03
CA GLU A 234 -21.36 2.87 -3.75
C GLU A 234 -20.40 2.63 -2.58
N ALA A 235 -19.42 1.74 -2.73
CA ALA A 235 -18.34 1.56 -1.76
C ALA A 235 -17.46 2.80 -1.67
N VAL A 236 -17.11 3.42 -2.81
CA VAL A 236 -16.36 4.68 -2.88
C VAL A 236 -17.17 5.84 -2.31
N ALA A 237 -18.49 5.91 -2.53
CA ALA A 237 -19.40 6.90 -1.95
C ALA A 237 -19.64 6.65 -0.46
N ARG A 238 -19.58 5.39 -0.02
CA ARG A 238 -19.56 5.02 1.41
C ARG A 238 -18.23 5.35 2.06
N THR A 239 -17.09 5.19 1.37
CA THR A 239 -15.74 5.53 1.88
C THR A 239 -15.34 6.99 1.72
N GLY A 240 -15.96 7.70 0.76
CA GLY A 240 -15.79 9.12 0.47
C GLY A 240 -16.71 10.00 1.31
N ARG A 241 -17.77 9.44 1.90
CA ARG A 241 -18.11 9.83 3.28
C ARG A 241 -16.97 9.32 4.12
N ASP A 242 -16.13 10.21 4.63
CA ASP A 242 -15.05 9.91 5.54
C ASP A 242 -15.37 8.69 6.42
N TYR A 243 -14.96 7.49 5.99
CA TYR A 243 -14.59 6.45 6.93
C TYR A 243 -13.19 6.83 7.47
N THR A 244 -12.99 8.08 7.90
CA THR A 244 -12.59 8.21 9.30
C THR A 244 -13.57 7.31 10.03
N PHE A 245 -13.13 6.16 10.55
CA PHE A 245 -13.88 5.30 11.47
C PHE A 245 -14.97 6.15 12.17
N GLY A 246 -16.18 6.20 11.61
CA GLY A 246 -17.06 7.39 11.79
C GLY A 246 -17.81 7.38 13.11
N GLY A 247 -17.59 6.32 13.88
CA GLY A 247 -17.89 6.22 15.29
C GLY A 247 -16.63 6.34 16.16
N PHE A 248 -15.56 7.00 15.70
CA PHE A 248 -14.59 7.60 16.60
C PHE A 248 -15.39 8.63 17.38
N VAL A 249 -15.83 8.24 18.57
CA VAL A 249 -16.09 9.19 19.65
C VAL A 249 -14.90 10.13 19.64
N ASP A 250 -15.15 11.40 19.30
CA ASP A 250 -14.11 12.42 19.26
C ASP A 250 -13.51 12.53 20.67
N CYS A 251 -12.45 11.76 20.88
CA CYS A 251 -11.67 11.77 22.12
C CYS A 251 -10.78 13.01 22.16
N GLY A 252 -10.86 13.91 21.16
CA GLY A 252 -10.12 15.16 21.04
C GLY A 252 -10.55 16.26 22.01
N GLY A 253 -11.63 16.07 22.77
CA GLY A 253 -11.96 16.98 23.87
C GLY A 253 -10.89 16.96 24.97
N GLN A 254 -10.17 18.07 25.10
CA GLN A 254 -9.00 18.40 25.95
C GLN A 254 -9.14 18.18 27.48
N VAL A 255 -10.03 17.30 27.93
CA VAL A 255 -10.29 17.01 29.33
C VAL A 255 -9.37 15.86 29.79
N GLN A 256 -8.35 16.21 30.56
CA GLN A 256 -7.27 15.36 31.07
C GLN A 256 -7.75 14.26 32.03
N GLY A 257 -8.25 13.14 31.50
CA GLY A 257 -8.59 11.97 32.30
C GLY A 257 -7.97 10.68 31.74
N ALA A 258 -7.04 10.07 32.47
CA ALA A 258 -6.43 8.77 32.12
C ALA A 258 -7.49 7.69 31.85
N LEU A 259 -8.61 7.71 32.59
CA LEU A 259 -9.75 6.82 32.41
C LEU A 259 -10.42 6.98 31.04
N LYS A 260 -10.59 8.21 30.53
CA LYS A 260 -11.22 8.45 29.22
C LYS A 260 -10.32 7.92 28.09
N ASN A 261 -9.01 8.08 28.20
CA ASN A 261 -8.05 7.52 27.24
C ASN A 261 -8.05 5.97 27.26
N LEU A 262 -8.22 5.38 28.44
CA LEU A 262 -8.31 3.92 28.62
C LEU A 262 -9.62 3.38 28.02
N PHE A 263 -10.75 4.04 28.25
CA PHE A 263 -12.02 3.67 27.61
C PHE A 263 -12.00 3.89 26.09
N CYS A 264 -11.37 4.96 25.60
CA CYS A 264 -11.26 5.23 24.17
C CYS A 264 -10.40 4.17 23.47
N SER A 265 -9.24 3.82 24.04
CA SER A 265 -8.38 2.76 23.50
C SER A 265 -9.04 1.38 23.58
N ALA A 266 -9.73 1.04 24.67
CA ALA A 266 -10.49 -0.20 24.79
C ALA A 266 -11.64 -0.28 23.77
N TRP A 267 -12.38 0.82 23.57
CA TRP A 267 -13.46 0.89 22.59
C TRP A 267 -12.93 0.72 21.17
N LEU A 268 -11.80 1.36 20.84
CA LEU A 268 -11.17 1.21 19.52
C LEU A 268 -10.70 -0.21 19.25
N PHE A 269 -10.13 -0.86 20.26
CA PHE A 269 -9.77 -2.27 20.16
C PHE A 269 -10.99 -3.15 19.93
N ILE A 270 -12.08 -2.95 20.69
CA ILE A 270 -13.32 -3.73 20.54
C ILE A 270 -13.96 -3.49 19.18
N ALA A 271 -14.12 -2.23 18.77
CA ALA A 271 -14.70 -1.86 17.48
C ALA A 271 -13.87 -2.44 16.32
N GLY A 272 -12.54 -2.27 16.35
CA GLY A 272 -11.66 -2.87 15.36
C GLY A 272 -11.74 -4.40 15.33
N THR A 273 -11.88 -5.05 16.49
CA THR A 273 -12.06 -6.51 16.55
C THR A 273 -13.41 -6.95 15.97
N LEU A 274 -14.49 -6.21 16.27
CA LEU A 274 -15.82 -6.49 15.74
C LEU A 274 -15.89 -6.29 14.23
N ASP A 275 -15.25 -5.25 13.69
CA ASP A 275 -15.16 -5.03 12.25
C ASP A 275 -14.41 -6.16 11.55
N VAL A 276 -13.27 -6.60 12.10
CA VAL A 276 -12.53 -7.77 11.61
C VAL A 276 -13.41 -9.02 11.65
N LEU A 277 -14.18 -9.21 12.72
CA LEU A 277 -15.07 -10.36 12.88
C LEU A 277 -16.26 -10.30 11.91
N TRP A 278 -16.81 -9.12 11.64
CA TRP A 278 -17.87 -8.92 10.65
C TRP A 278 -17.37 -9.17 9.22
N ILE A 279 -16.17 -8.67 8.89
CA ILE A 279 -15.50 -8.97 7.62
C ILE A 279 -15.26 -10.49 7.50
N ALA A 280 -14.81 -11.14 8.58
CA ALA A 280 -14.62 -12.60 8.61
C ALA A 280 -15.94 -13.36 8.40
N LEU A 281 -17.04 -12.95 9.06
CA LEU A 281 -18.37 -13.54 8.84
C LEU A 281 -18.89 -13.33 7.42
N GLY A 282 -18.69 -12.15 6.84
CA GLY A 282 -19.02 -11.88 5.44
C GLY A 282 -18.23 -12.78 4.49
N MET A 283 -16.94 -13.03 4.79
CA MET A 283 -16.14 -13.99 4.04
C MET A 283 -16.61 -15.42 4.22
N ILE A 284 -16.99 -15.84 5.43
CA ILE A 284 -17.61 -17.15 5.67
C ILE A 284 -18.88 -17.31 4.83
N GLY A 285 -19.72 -16.26 4.74
CA GLY A 285 -20.89 -16.26 3.86
C GLY A 285 -20.52 -16.54 2.40
N LYS A 286 -19.47 -15.88 1.89
CA LYS A 286 -18.94 -16.12 0.53
C LYS A 286 -18.34 -17.51 0.36
N VAL A 287 -17.64 -18.04 1.38
CA VAL A 287 -17.14 -19.42 1.40
C VAL A 287 -18.32 -20.38 1.29
N ILE A 288 -19.36 -20.18 2.08
CA ILE A 288 -20.55 -21.03 2.09
C ILE A 288 -21.22 -21.00 0.73
N THR A 289 -21.43 -19.82 0.13
CA THR A 289 -22.01 -19.74 -1.22
C THR A 289 -21.13 -20.45 -2.23
N MET A 290 -19.81 -20.26 -2.19
CA MET A 290 -18.86 -20.95 -3.07
C MET A 290 -18.92 -22.47 -2.91
N VAL A 291 -19.01 -22.97 -1.67
CA VAL A 291 -19.17 -24.39 -1.36
C VAL A 291 -20.51 -24.91 -1.88
N PHE A 292 -21.60 -24.15 -1.73
CA PHE A 292 -22.91 -24.52 -2.29
C PHE A 292 -22.88 -24.57 -3.82
N THR A 293 -22.28 -23.58 -4.49
CA THR A 293 -22.11 -23.62 -5.95
C THR A 293 -21.23 -24.80 -6.36
N MET A 294 -20.23 -25.14 -5.55
CA MET A 294 -19.42 -26.34 -5.78
C MET A 294 -20.22 -27.62 -5.61
N MET A 295 -21.07 -27.70 -4.58
CA MET A 295 -21.95 -28.85 -4.38
C MET A 295 -22.95 -29.00 -5.53
N GLU A 296 -23.41 -27.91 -6.10
CA GLU A 296 -24.23 -27.93 -7.30
C GLU A 296 -23.40 -28.41 -8.52
N SER A 297 -22.15 -27.97 -8.63
CA SER A 297 -21.21 -28.43 -9.67
C SER A 297 -20.80 -29.90 -9.53
N LEU A 298 -20.91 -30.50 -8.32
CA LEU A 298 -20.63 -31.92 -8.08
C LEU A 298 -21.61 -32.85 -8.80
N THR A 299 -22.75 -32.34 -9.27
CA THR A 299 -23.63 -33.08 -10.18
C THR A 299 -22.94 -33.47 -11.48
N ASP A 300 -21.90 -32.72 -11.89
CA ASP A 300 -21.03 -33.04 -13.01
C ASP A 300 -19.54 -33.00 -12.59
N MET A 301 -19.06 -34.12 -12.05
CA MET A 301 -17.66 -34.29 -11.60
C MET A 301 -16.60 -33.94 -12.68
N ARG A 302 -16.96 -33.87 -13.96
CA ARG A 302 -16.04 -33.50 -15.03
C ARG A 302 -15.72 -32.02 -15.07
N LYS A 303 -16.67 -31.16 -14.64
CA LYS A 303 -16.51 -29.69 -14.67
C LYS A 303 -15.68 -29.17 -13.51
N LEU A 304 -15.72 -29.87 -12.37
CA LEU A 304 -15.08 -29.41 -11.14
C LEU A 304 -13.57 -29.14 -11.29
N PRO A 305 -12.73 -30.06 -11.81
CA PRO A 305 -11.30 -29.80 -11.99
C PRO A 305 -11.02 -28.61 -12.92
N ILE A 306 -11.85 -28.43 -13.95
CA ILE A 306 -11.73 -27.37 -14.94
C ILE A 306 -12.00 -26.01 -14.27
N VAL A 307 -13.12 -25.88 -13.55
CA VAL A 307 -13.49 -24.63 -12.85
C VAL A 307 -12.43 -24.24 -11.83
N PHE A 308 -11.92 -25.19 -11.05
CA PHE A 308 -10.85 -24.93 -10.09
C PHE A 308 -9.55 -24.49 -10.76
N TYR A 309 -9.14 -25.19 -11.81
CA TYR A 309 -7.89 -24.90 -12.50
C TYR A 309 -7.94 -23.52 -13.16
N PHE A 310 -8.99 -23.23 -13.94
CA PHE A 310 -9.13 -21.94 -14.61
C PHE A 310 -9.42 -20.80 -13.62
N GLY A 311 -10.18 -21.06 -12.55
CA GLY A 311 -10.43 -20.08 -11.50
C GLY A 311 -9.16 -19.70 -10.75
N ALA A 312 -8.35 -20.69 -10.38
CA ALA A 312 -7.05 -20.46 -9.75
C ALA A 312 -6.10 -19.70 -10.69
N LEU A 313 -6.01 -20.08 -11.97
CA LEU A 313 -5.18 -19.37 -12.94
C LEU A 313 -5.61 -17.91 -13.15
N LYS A 314 -6.91 -17.63 -13.26
CA LYS A 314 -7.42 -16.25 -13.38
C LYS A 314 -7.08 -15.45 -12.13
N SER A 315 -7.31 -16.01 -10.94
CA SER A 315 -6.96 -15.38 -9.67
C SER A 315 -5.47 -15.06 -9.60
N ILE A 316 -4.61 -16.05 -9.87
CA ILE A 316 -3.16 -15.89 -9.96
C ILE A 316 -2.77 -14.75 -10.92
N GLY A 317 -3.42 -14.66 -12.08
CA GLY A 317 -3.18 -13.60 -13.06
C GLY A 317 -3.45 -12.20 -12.49
N VAL A 318 -4.64 -11.99 -11.91
CA VAL A 318 -5.00 -10.68 -11.32
C VAL A 318 -4.08 -10.32 -10.16
N MET A 319 -3.71 -11.30 -9.33
CA MET A 319 -2.81 -11.06 -8.20
C MET A 319 -1.39 -10.75 -8.64
N THR A 320 -0.92 -11.36 -9.73
CA THR A 320 0.40 -11.06 -10.30
C THR A 320 0.43 -9.63 -10.87
N GLN A 321 -0.64 -9.17 -11.51
CA GLN A 321 -0.76 -7.78 -11.95
C GLN A 321 -0.75 -6.80 -10.76
N TYR A 322 -1.52 -7.09 -9.71
CA TYR A 322 -1.52 -6.32 -8.46
C TYR A 322 -0.11 -6.23 -7.86
N LEU A 323 0.58 -7.37 -7.75
CA LEU A 323 1.94 -7.44 -7.20
C LEU A 323 2.92 -6.61 -8.02
N THR A 324 2.87 -6.78 -9.35
CA THR A 324 3.72 -6.04 -10.29
C THR A 324 3.56 -4.55 -10.09
N PHE A 325 2.32 -4.09 -9.90
CA PHE A 325 2.04 -2.69 -9.66
C PHE A 325 2.60 -2.20 -8.33
N VAL A 326 2.38 -2.91 -7.22
CA VAL A 326 2.90 -2.49 -5.90
C VAL A 326 4.42 -2.40 -5.93
N VAL A 327 5.09 -3.38 -6.53
CA VAL A 327 6.56 -3.40 -6.65
C VAL A 327 7.05 -2.29 -7.58
N ALA A 328 6.47 -2.15 -8.77
CA ALA A 328 6.85 -1.09 -9.71
C ALA A 328 6.60 0.30 -9.13
N GLY A 329 5.54 0.47 -8.34
CA GLY A 329 5.20 1.71 -7.68
C GLY A 329 6.21 2.11 -6.64
N LEU A 330 6.55 1.18 -5.75
CA LEU A 330 7.59 1.42 -4.75
C LEU A 330 8.92 1.79 -5.43
N VAL A 331 9.30 1.09 -6.49
CA VAL A 331 10.54 1.41 -7.23
C VAL A 331 10.46 2.81 -7.84
N LEU A 332 9.35 3.15 -8.48
CA LEU A 332 9.15 4.47 -9.10
C LEU A 332 9.12 5.60 -8.06
N GLU A 333 8.46 5.41 -6.92
CA GLU A 333 8.45 6.35 -5.80
C GLU A 333 9.87 6.61 -5.26
N ILE A 334 10.66 5.55 -5.07
CA ILE A 334 12.06 5.66 -4.63
C ILE A 334 12.89 6.42 -5.67
N ILE A 335 12.77 6.09 -6.95
CA ILE A 335 13.51 6.76 -8.04
C ILE A 335 13.17 8.25 -8.09
N ILE A 336 11.88 8.61 -8.06
CA ILE A 336 11.43 10.01 -8.08
C ILE A 336 11.97 10.76 -6.87
N THR A 337 11.85 10.17 -5.68
CA THR A 337 12.30 10.78 -4.42
C THR A 337 13.82 11.01 -4.41
N ILE A 338 14.63 10.02 -4.80
CA ILE A 338 16.09 10.14 -4.85
C ILE A 338 16.52 11.15 -5.92
N THR A 339 15.89 11.13 -7.09
CA THR A 339 16.22 12.04 -8.20
C THR A 339 15.91 13.49 -7.82
N ALA A 340 14.77 13.73 -7.18
CA ALA A 340 14.40 15.04 -6.69
C ALA A 340 15.33 15.52 -5.57
N TYR A 341 15.70 14.62 -4.65
CA TYR A 341 16.69 14.92 -3.62
C TYR A 341 18.01 15.38 -4.23
N ARG A 342 18.56 14.62 -5.17
CA ARG A 342 19.84 14.94 -5.83
C ARG A 342 19.79 16.29 -6.54
N SER A 343 18.69 16.55 -7.25
CA SER A 343 18.51 17.80 -8.00
C SER A 343 18.41 19.01 -7.06
N LEU A 344 17.63 18.90 -5.99
CA LEU A 344 17.48 19.97 -4.99
C LEU A 344 18.74 20.15 -4.14
N ALA A 345 19.43 19.06 -3.80
CA ALA A 345 20.70 19.12 -3.05
C ALA A 345 21.76 19.85 -3.87
N ALA A 346 21.91 19.51 -5.15
CA ALA A 346 22.83 20.20 -6.06
C ALA A 346 22.48 21.69 -6.19
N ALA A 347 21.20 22.03 -6.37
CA ALA A 347 20.74 23.40 -6.52
C ALA A 347 20.98 24.27 -5.28
N LEU A 348 20.84 23.70 -4.08
CA LEU A 348 21.03 24.41 -2.81
C LEU A 348 22.49 24.37 -2.30
N GLY A 349 23.41 23.72 -3.04
CA GLY A 349 24.81 23.57 -2.67
C GLY A 349 25.04 22.56 -1.54
N GLY A 350 24.12 21.61 -1.34
CA GLY A 350 24.25 20.49 -0.43
C GLY A 350 25.10 19.36 -1.01
N GLU A 351 25.37 18.35 -0.18
CA GLU A 351 26.03 17.13 -0.66
C GLU A 351 25.05 16.29 -1.47
N VAL A 352 25.43 16.03 -2.72
CA VAL A 352 24.65 15.23 -3.68
C VAL A 352 24.76 13.74 -3.39
N GLU A 353 25.88 13.32 -2.80
CA GLU A 353 26.16 11.94 -2.46
C GLU A 353 25.75 11.65 -1.03
N ILE A 354 24.59 11.02 -0.84
CA ILE A 354 24.29 10.40 0.45
C ILE A 354 25.16 9.15 0.54
N PHE A 355 26.08 9.12 1.51
CA PHE A 355 26.92 7.95 1.81
C PHE A 355 26.05 6.69 1.89
N GLY A 356 26.27 5.75 0.96
CA GLY A 356 25.56 4.47 0.89
C GLY A 356 24.44 4.39 -0.16
N LEU A 357 23.75 5.49 -0.47
CA LEU A 357 22.69 5.51 -1.49
C LEU A 357 23.23 5.66 -2.92
N SER A 358 24.47 6.14 -3.09
CA SER A 358 25.14 6.25 -4.39
C SER A 358 25.42 4.90 -5.08
N LYS A 359 25.18 3.77 -4.39
CA LYS A 359 25.29 2.42 -4.97
C LYS A 359 23.94 1.84 -5.40
N LEU A 360 22.84 2.49 -5.02
CA LEU A 360 21.48 2.01 -5.23
C LEU A 360 20.87 2.57 -6.53
N VAL A 361 21.40 3.69 -7.00
CA VAL A 361 21.21 4.28 -8.34
C VAL A 361 22.54 4.21 -9.07
#